data_AF-A0A2N1PMD6-F1
#
_entry.id   AF-A0A2N1PMD6-F1
#
_cell.length_a   1.000
_cell.length_b   1.000
_cell.length_c   1.000
_cell.angle_alpha   90.00
_cell.angle_beta   90.00
_cell.angle_gamma   90.00
#
_symmetry.space_group_name_H-M   'P 1'
#
loop_
_entity.id
_entity.type
_entity.pdbx_description
1 polymer ?
#
loop_
_entity_poly.entity_id
_entity_poly.type
_entity_poly.pdbx_seq_one_letter_code
_entity_poly.pdbx_strand_id
1 'polypeptide(L)'
;MTQTEGAKMTSNEFMNLLVETLELEEPLHENTAIADIPGWDSMSQIMVIANTQMATGVQMQLAELVRCSRVKDIITLLGPGVIAE
;
A
#
# COMPACT_ATOMS: atom_id res chain seq x y z
N MET A 1 2.76 24.50 -10.40
CA MET A 1 2.29 23.35 -9.60
C MET A 1 1.97 22.25 -10.59
N THR A 2 2.97 21.47 -10.97
CA THR A 2 2.79 20.33 -11.87
C THR A 2 2.12 19.22 -11.05
N GLN A 3 0.86 18.94 -11.37
CA GLN A 3 0.22 17.69 -10.98
C GLN A 3 1.02 16.58 -11.68
N THR A 4 1.85 15.88 -10.91
CA THR A 4 2.40 14.61 -11.35
C THR A 4 1.24 13.64 -11.30
N GLU A 5 0.64 13.30 -12.44
CA GLU A 5 -0.16 12.08 -12.54
C GLU A 5 0.76 10.94 -12.09
N GLY A 6 0.52 10.41 -10.89
CA GLY A 6 1.28 9.25 -10.44
C GLY A 6 1.04 8.08 -11.38
N ALA A 7 2.08 7.30 -11.61
CA ALA A 7 1.97 6.12 -12.46
C ALA A 7 0.88 5.20 -11.90
N LYS A 8 -0.02 4.76 -12.77
CA LYS A 8 -0.93 3.66 -12.43
C LYS A 8 -0.11 2.40 -12.19
N MET A 9 -0.53 1.59 -11.21
CA MET A 9 0.06 0.30 -10.91
C MET A 9 -1.03 -0.76 -10.75
N THR A 10 -0.71 -2.01 -10.98
CA THR A 10 -1.61 -3.14 -10.72
C THR A 10 -1.65 -3.47 -9.22
N SER A 11 -2.67 -4.20 -8.78
CA SER A 11 -2.72 -4.76 -7.41
C SER A 11 -1.47 -5.58 -7.07
N ASN A 12 -0.94 -6.33 -8.04
CA ASN A 12 0.27 -7.13 -7.88
C ASN A 12 1.51 -6.27 -7.67
N GLU A 13 1.66 -5.19 -8.44
CA GLU A 13 2.77 -4.24 -8.26
C GLU A 13 2.70 -3.56 -6.89
N PHE A 14 1.49 -3.20 -6.42
CA PHE A 14 1.33 -2.67 -5.08
C PHE A 14 1.68 -3.69 -3.99
N MET A 15 1.25 -4.94 -4.12
CA MET A 15 1.62 -6.01 -3.18
C MET A 15 3.13 -6.26 -3.16
N ASN A 16 3.80 -6.19 -4.32
CA ASN A 16 5.26 -6.26 -4.40
C ASN A 16 5.92 -5.07 -3.68
N LEU A 17 5.39 -3.86 -3.84
CA LEU A 17 5.86 -2.68 -3.10
C LEU A 17 5.74 -2.88 -1.58
N LEU A 18 4.65 -3.51 -1.11
CA LEU A 18 4.51 -3.86 0.31
C LEU A 18 5.54 -4.90 0.75
N VAL A 19 5.75 -5.95 -0.03
CA VAL A 19 6.76 -6.99 0.25
C VAL A 19 8.16 -6.37 0.35
N GLU A 20 8.51 -5.47 -0.58
CA GLU A 20 9.80 -4.77 -0.57
C GLU A 20 9.92 -3.79 0.61
N THR A 21 8.87 -3.01 0.88
CA THR A 21 8.86 -2.00 1.97
C THR A 21 8.98 -2.64 3.34
N LEU A 22 8.38 -3.83 3.51
CA LEU A 22 8.33 -4.56 4.77
C LEU A 22 9.40 -5.66 4.84
N GLU A 23 10.26 -5.77 3.83
CA GLU A 23 11.33 -6.77 3.73
C GLU A 23 10.80 -8.21 3.96
N LEU A 24 9.63 -8.53 3.40
CA LEU A 24 8.99 -9.84 3.58
C LEU A 24 9.66 -10.91 2.72
N GLU A 25 9.83 -12.10 3.29
CA GLU A 25 10.36 -13.26 2.57
C GLU A 25 9.31 -13.93 1.66
N GLU A 26 8.02 -13.78 2.00
CA GLU A 26 6.90 -14.40 1.29
C GLU A 26 6.02 -13.36 0.58
N PRO A 27 5.45 -13.71 -0.59
CA PRO A 27 4.53 -12.83 -1.29
C PRO A 27 3.23 -12.64 -0.49
N LEU A 28 2.66 -11.44 -0.57
CA LEU A 28 1.36 -11.13 0.01
C LEU A 28 0.22 -11.54 -0.92
N HIS A 29 -0.93 -11.84 -0.32
CA HIS A 29 -2.20 -11.99 -1.03
C HIS A 29 -3.16 -10.90 -0.56
N GLU A 30 -4.05 -10.45 -1.46
CA GLU A 30 -5.13 -9.51 -1.15
C GLU A 30 -5.97 -9.84 0.11
N ASN A 31 -6.12 -11.13 0.42
CA ASN A 31 -6.90 -11.58 1.57
C ASN A 31 -6.07 -11.74 2.86
N THR A 32 -4.75 -11.58 2.79
CA THR A 32 -3.87 -11.58 3.98
C THR A 32 -4.37 -10.54 4.97
N ALA A 33 -4.54 -10.96 6.23
CA ALA A 33 -4.92 -10.02 7.29
C ALA A 33 -3.71 -9.15 7.62
N ILE A 34 -3.94 -7.85 7.78
CA ILE A 34 -2.87 -6.89 8.08
C ILE A 34 -2.16 -7.26 9.40
N ALA A 35 -2.92 -7.75 10.38
CA ALA A 35 -2.37 -8.19 11.67
C ALA A 35 -1.45 -9.41 11.58
N ASP A 36 -1.52 -10.18 10.49
CA ASP A 36 -0.68 -11.37 10.26
C ASP A 36 0.61 -11.02 9.52
N ILE A 37 0.77 -9.77 9.03
CA ILE A 37 1.96 -9.34 8.30
C ILE A 37 3.12 -9.16 9.29
N PRO A 38 4.24 -9.91 9.13
CA PRO A 38 5.42 -9.73 9.95
C PRO A 38 5.93 -8.27 9.90
N GLY A 39 6.27 -7.70 11.05
CA GLY A 39 6.78 -6.33 11.10
C GLY A 39 5.74 -5.23 10.86
N TRP A 40 4.44 -5.55 10.90
CA TRP A 40 3.38 -4.53 10.85
C TRP A 40 3.29 -3.76 12.17
N ASP A 41 3.88 -2.56 12.20
CA ASP A 41 3.89 -1.65 13.34
C ASP A 41 3.72 -0.19 12.88
N SER A 42 3.77 0.76 13.82
CA SER A 42 3.60 2.18 13.50
C SER A 42 4.66 2.72 12.55
N MET A 43 5.90 2.21 12.61
CA MET A 43 6.98 2.67 11.74
C MET A 43 6.78 2.14 10.33
N SER A 44 6.43 0.86 10.20
CA SER A 44 6.22 0.25 8.90
C SER A 44 4.97 0.79 8.19
N GLN A 45 3.93 1.17 8.93
CA GLN A 45 2.81 1.96 8.42
C GLN A 45 3.24 3.31 7.80
N ILE A 46 4.12 4.05 8.49
CA ILE A 46 4.64 5.33 7.97
C ILE A 46 5.46 5.10 6.69
N MET A 47 6.29 4.05 6.66
CA MET A 47 7.08 3.70 5.47
C MET A 47 6.19 3.32 4.29
N VAL A 48 5.14 2.52 4.53
CA VAL A 48 4.15 2.17 3.49
C VAL A 48 3.48 3.43 2.93
N ILE A 49 3.03 4.35 3.79
CA ILE A 49 2.42 5.62 3.34
C ILE A 49 3.42 6.41 2.49
N ALA A 50 4.66 6.57 2.97
CA ALA A 50 5.69 7.33 2.27
C ALA A 50 6.03 6.73 0.91
N ASN A 51 6.31 5.42 0.86
CA ASN A 51 6.67 4.72 -0.38
C ASN A 51 5.51 4.71 -1.37
N THR A 52 4.28 4.52 -0.89
CA THR A 52 3.08 4.59 -1.73
C THR A 52 2.90 5.99 -2.31
N GLN A 53 3.05 7.03 -1.50
CA GLN A 53 2.96 8.42 -1.98
C GLN A 53 4.08 8.75 -2.96
N MET A 54 5.29 8.23 -2.76
CA MET A 54 6.40 8.41 -3.70
C MET A 54 6.16 7.69 -5.03
N ALA A 55 5.58 6.49 -5.01
CA ALA A 55 5.32 5.70 -6.21
C ALA A 55 4.10 6.20 -7.01
N THR A 56 3.03 6.64 -6.30
CA THR A 56 1.71 6.90 -6.88
C THR A 56 1.31 8.38 -6.85
N GLY A 57 2.06 9.23 -6.15
CA GLY A 57 1.66 10.62 -5.90
C GLY A 57 0.44 10.78 -4.98
N VAL A 58 -0.24 9.69 -4.59
CA VAL A 58 -1.45 9.73 -3.76
C VAL A 58 -1.10 9.80 -2.28
N GLN A 59 -1.77 10.71 -1.58
CA GLN A 59 -1.68 10.82 -0.14
C GLN A 59 -2.64 9.84 0.52
N MET A 60 -2.09 8.91 1.30
CA MET A 60 -2.85 8.02 2.18
C MET A 60 -2.82 8.56 3.61
N GLN A 61 -3.97 8.70 4.25
CA GLN A 61 -4.00 9.12 5.65
C GLN A 61 -3.72 7.93 6.57
N LEU A 62 -2.89 8.12 7.58
CA LEU A 62 -2.62 7.08 8.59
C LEU A 62 -3.92 6.57 9.24
N ALA A 63 -4.88 7.47 9.50
CA ALA A 63 -6.18 7.12 10.07
C ALA A 63 -7.03 6.19 9.18
N GLU A 64 -6.81 6.19 7.86
CA GLU A 64 -7.47 5.28 6.92
C GLU A 64 -6.73 3.94 6.88
N LEU A 65 -5.40 3.97 6.82
CA LEU A 65 -4.56 2.78 6.82
C LEU A 65 -4.77 1.91 8.07
N VAL A 66 -4.85 2.51 9.26
CA VAL A 66 -5.06 1.76 10.52
C VAL A 66 -6.46 1.12 10.62
N ARG A 67 -7.39 1.49 9.75
CA ARG A 67 -8.73 0.87 9.67
C ARG A 67 -8.76 -0.33 8.73
N CYS A 68 -7.72 -0.52 7.90
CA CYS A 68 -7.60 -1.67 7.02
C CYS A 68 -7.41 -2.95 7.84
N SER A 69 -8.20 -3.97 7.53
CA SER A 69 -8.10 -5.29 8.15
C SER A 69 -7.38 -6.29 7.26
N ARG A 70 -7.41 -6.07 5.94
CA ARG A 70 -6.78 -6.92 4.92
C ARG A 70 -6.03 -6.08 3.89
N VAL A 71 -5.09 -6.71 3.17
CA VAL A 71 -4.33 -6.07 2.09
C VAL A 71 -5.23 -5.43 1.03
N LYS A 72 -6.31 -6.11 0.63
CA LYS A 72 -7.30 -5.56 -0.31
C LYS A 72 -7.95 -4.26 0.13
N ASP A 73 -8.03 -4.01 1.44
CA ASP A 73 -8.62 -2.77 1.95
C ASP A 73 -7.70 -1.60 1.63
N ILE A 74 -6.37 -1.81 1.69
CA ILE A 74 -5.35 -0.82 1.30
C ILE A 74 -5.40 -0.56 -0.21
N ILE A 75 -5.50 -1.62 -1.02
CA ILE A 75 -5.66 -1.51 -2.47
C ILE A 75 -6.93 -0.70 -2.80
N THR A 76 -8.03 -0.96 -2.09
CA THR A 76 -9.30 -0.24 -2.27
C THR A 76 -9.17 1.23 -1.88
N LEU A 77 -8.40 1.56 -0.84
CA LEU A 77 -8.13 2.96 -0.45
C LEU A 77 -7.43 3.77 -1.54
N LEU A 78 -6.54 3.14 -2.31
CA LEU A 78 -5.85 3.79 -3.42
C LEU A 78 -6.77 4.07 -4.62
N GLY A 79 -7.79 3.24 -4.78
CA GLY A 79 -8.85 3.42 -5.76
C GLY A 79 -8.42 3.27 -7.23
N PRO A 80 -9.37 3.34 -8.18
CA PRO A 80 -9.15 3.06 -9.60
C PRO A 80 -8.32 4.14 -10.34
N GLY A 81 -8.06 5.27 -9.67
CA GLY A 81 -7.14 6.30 -10.18
C GLY A 81 -5.68 5.86 -10.12
N VAL A 82 -5.34 4.98 -9.17
CA VAL A 82 -3.99 4.46 -8.92
C VAL A 82 -3.88 3.00 -9.32
N ILE A 83 -4.86 2.18 -8.92
CA ILE A 83 -4.86 0.74 -9.17
C ILE A 83 -5.52 0.46 -10.52
N ALA A 84 -4.77 -0.11 -11.45
CA ALA A 84 -5.26 -0.64 -12.72
C ALA A 84 -5.75 -2.09 -12.54
N GLU A 85 -6.89 -2.42 -13.16
CA GLU A 85 -7.43 -3.79 -13.25
C GLU A 85 -6.54 -4.72 -14.08
#